data_AF-A0A519VR62-F1
#
_entry.id   AF-A0A519VR62-F1
#
_cell.length_a   1.000
_cell.length_b   1.000
_cell.length_c   1.000
_cell.angle_alpha   90.00
_cell.angle_beta   90.00
_cell.angle_gamma   90.00
#
_symmetry.space_group_name_H-M   'P 1'
#
loop_
_entity.id
_entity.type
_entity.pdbx_description
1 polymer ?
#
loop_
_entity_poly.entity_id
_entity_poly.type
_entity_poly.pdbx_seq_one_letter_code
_entity_poly.pdbx_strand_id
1 'polypeptide(L)'
;CSSSSANWSATTRVADQFAELLEQQFPPEGPPPPRLRTAKAYADALAVHVNHLNRVLKEATGHTTTTLIGNRVAQEAKLLLKQTTHNVSEIADHLGFTDVAHFCTFFKRQTGLTPSDFRG
;
A
#
# COMPACT_ATOMS: atom_id res chain seq x y z
N CYS A 1 -16.00 -20.66 4.67
CA CYS A 1 -14.79 -21.30 4.09
C CYS A 1 -14.34 -20.46 2.91
N SER A 2 -13.14 -19.88 3.01
CA SER A 2 -12.29 -19.34 1.94
C SER A 2 -11.45 -18.22 2.55
N SER A 3 -10.29 -18.56 3.08
CA SER A 3 -9.13 -17.66 3.15
C SER A 3 -7.93 -18.53 3.46
N SER A 4 -7.08 -18.66 2.43
CA SER A 4 -5.89 -19.50 2.37
C SER A 4 -4.99 -19.27 3.58
N SER A 5 -4.76 -20.33 4.35
CA SER A 5 -3.73 -20.39 5.38
C SER A 5 -2.36 -20.39 4.71
N ALA A 6 -1.84 -19.21 4.39
CA ALA A 6 -0.41 -19.05 4.18
C ALA A 6 0.26 -19.35 5.53
N ASN A 7 1.20 -20.28 5.51
CA ASN A 7 1.94 -20.77 6.68
C ASN A 7 2.87 -19.67 7.23
N TRP A 8 2.30 -18.62 7.81
CA TRP A 8 3.03 -17.61 8.56
C TRP A 8 3.40 -18.24 9.91
N SER A 9 4.61 -18.81 9.93
CA SER A 9 5.26 -19.24 11.17
C SER A 9 5.11 -18.14 12.23
N ALA A 10 4.82 -18.54 13.47
CA ALA A 10 4.66 -17.70 14.67
C ALA A 10 5.87 -16.80 15.02
N THR A 11 6.83 -16.66 14.11
CA THR A 11 8.13 -16.03 14.31
C THR A 11 8.15 -14.54 13.93
N THR A 12 7.09 -13.97 13.33
CA THR A 12 7.20 -12.62 12.77
C THR A 12 6.01 -11.70 13.08
N ARG A 13 5.70 -11.55 14.38
CA ARG A 13 4.67 -10.61 14.89
C ARG A 13 4.73 -9.21 14.26
N VAL A 14 5.93 -8.70 13.96
CA VAL A 14 6.12 -7.38 13.32
C VAL A 14 5.63 -7.35 11.87
N ALA A 15 5.78 -8.44 11.12
CA ALA A 15 5.27 -8.52 9.74
C ALA A 15 3.74 -8.57 9.72
N ASP A 16 3.13 -9.32 10.64
CA ASP A 16 1.68 -9.38 10.77
C ASP A 16 1.10 -8.02 11.19
N GLN A 17 1.71 -7.37 12.18
CA GLN A 17 1.34 -6.01 12.61
C GLN A 17 1.51 -4.98 11.48
N PHE A 18 2.56 -5.10 10.68
CA PHE A 18 2.73 -4.26 9.50
C PHE A 18 1.61 -4.47 8.48
N ALA A 19 1.26 -5.73 8.19
CA ALA A 19 0.20 -6.04 7.25
C ALA A 19 -1.16 -5.49 7.72
N GLU A 20 -1.47 -5.68 9.01
CA GLU A 20 -2.67 -5.12 9.63
C GLU A 20 -2.70 -3.59 9.54
N LEU A 21 -1.60 -2.92 9.91
CA LEU A 21 -1.50 -1.46 9.86
C LEU A 21 -1.59 -0.92 8.44
N LEU A 22 -1.06 -1.65 7.45
CA LEU A 22 -1.14 -1.32 6.03
C LEU A 22 -2.58 -1.42 5.51
N GLU A 23 -3.32 -2.48 5.89
CA GLU A 23 -4.72 -2.64 5.51
C GLU A 23 -5.62 -1.55 6.13
N GLN A 24 -5.34 -1.13 7.37
CA GLN A 24 -6.06 -0.04 8.03
C GLN A 24 -5.94 1.31 7.29
N GLN A 25 -4.96 1.48 6.38
CA GLN A 25 -4.84 2.69 5.55
C GLN A 25 -5.89 2.75 4.42
N PHE A 26 -6.63 1.66 4.17
CA PHE A 26 -7.56 1.51 3.07
C PHE A 26 -8.90 0.94 3.57
N PRO A 27 -9.60 1.65 4.48
CA PRO A 27 -10.88 1.17 4.98
C PRO A 27 -11.91 1.13 3.85
N PRO A 28 -12.79 0.11 3.81
CA PRO A 28 -13.84 0.02 2.80
C PRO A 28 -14.93 1.10 2.98
N GLU A 29 -15.08 1.61 4.22
CA GLU A 29 -16.10 2.59 4.58
C GLU A 29 -15.49 3.67 5.50
N GLY A 30 -15.92 4.92 5.30
CA GLY A 30 -15.48 6.07 6.10
C GLY A 30 -14.27 6.82 5.54
N PRO A 31 -13.87 7.94 6.19
CA PRO A 31 -12.73 8.73 5.76
C PRO A 31 -11.42 7.97 6.01
N PRO A 32 -10.46 8.00 5.06
CA PRO A 32 -9.17 7.35 5.25
C PRO A 32 -8.37 8.04 6.37
N PRO A 33 -7.59 7.28 7.15
CA PRO A 33 -6.67 7.88 8.12
C PRO A 33 -5.52 8.64 7.40
N PRO A 34 -4.75 9.46 8.14
CA PRO A 34 -3.52 10.05 7.60
C PRO A 34 -2.58 8.98 7.06
N ARG A 35 -2.26 9.07 5.76
CA ARG A 35 -1.58 7.99 5.06
C ARG A 35 -0.12 7.85 5.47
N LEU A 36 0.26 6.66 5.92
CA LEU A 36 1.66 6.27 6.12
C LEU A 36 2.25 5.84 4.77
N ARG A 37 3.26 6.57 4.28
CA ARG A 37 3.85 6.35 2.94
C ARG A 37 5.31 5.92 2.93
N THR A 38 5.97 5.86 4.09
CA THR A 38 7.40 5.54 4.18
C THR A 38 7.64 4.41 5.16
N ALA A 39 8.67 3.60 4.92
CA ALA A 39 9.07 2.55 5.85
C ALA A 39 9.32 3.09 7.28
N LYS A 40 9.85 4.31 7.38
CA LYS A 40 10.05 4.99 8.66
C LYS A 40 8.72 5.22 9.40
N ALA A 41 7.70 5.74 8.72
CA ALA A 41 6.41 6.01 9.35
C ALA A 41 5.75 4.73 9.91
N TYR A 42 5.85 3.60 9.18
CA TYR A 42 5.39 2.31 9.70
C TYR A 42 6.25 1.81 10.86
N ALA A 43 7.56 1.99 10.81
CA ALA A 43 8.46 1.58 11.88
C ALA A 43 8.18 2.36 13.17
N ASP A 44 7.98 3.68 13.05
CA ASP A 44 7.63 4.56 14.16
C ASP A 44 6.28 4.17 14.77
N ALA A 45 5.26 3.88 13.94
CA ALA A 45 3.94 3.42 14.40
C ALA A 45 3.96 2.05 15.09
N LEU A 46 4.89 1.17 14.69
CA LEU A 46 5.09 -0.15 15.29
C LEU A 46 6.08 -0.12 16.47
N ALA A 47 6.63 1.05 16.83
CA ALA A 47 7.66 1.21 17.84
C ALA A 47 8.90 0.32 17.62
N VAL A 48 9.32 0.16 16.35
CA VAL A 48 10.50 -0.60 15.95
C VAL A 48 11.47 0.24 15.14
N HIS A 49 12.73 -0.19 15.06
CA HIS A 49 13.69 0.46 14.18
C HIS A 49 13.40 0.13 12.69
N VAL A 50 13.52 1.11 11.80
CA VAL A 50 13.25 0.94 10.36
C VAL A 50 14.06 -0.18 9.71
N ASN A 51 15.32 -0.37 10.12
CA ASN A 51 16.15 -1.48 9.61
C ASN A 51 15.63 -2.84 10.08
N HIS A 52 15.10 -2.92 11.30
CA HIS A 52 14.50 -4.15 11.80
C HIS A 52 13.24 -4.48 10.99
N LEU A 53 12.36 -3.50 10.77
CA LEU A 53 11.16 -3.65 9.94
C LEU A 53 11.51 -4.10 8.52
N ASN A 54 12.46 -3.43 7.85
CA ASN A 54 12.89 -3.80 6.51
C ASN A 54 13.44 -5.23 6.44
N ARG A 55 14.29 -5.61 7.39
CA ARG A 55 14.88 -6.97 7.46
C ARG A 55 13.78 -8.00 7.62
N VAL A 56 12.91 -7.79 8.61
CA VAL A 56 11.80 -8.69 8.93
C VAL A 56 10.86 -8.88 7.74
N LEU A 57 10.44 -7.79 7.10
CA LEU A 57 9.55 -7.86 5.95
C LEU A 57 10.21 -8.49 4.73
N LYS A 58 11.51 -8.25 4.51
CA LYS A 58 12.25 -8.89 3.43
C LYS A 58 12.40 -10.40 3.64
N GLU A 59 12.67 -10.84 4.86
CA GLU A 59 12.74 -12.27 5.22
C GLU A 59 11.37 -12.95 5.09
N ALA A 60 10.30 -12.29 5.54
CA ALA A 60 8.95 -12.86 5.53
C ALA A 60 8.30 -12.86 4.13
N THR A 61 8.55 -11.83 3.31
CA THR A 61 7.80 -11.59 2.06
C THR A 61 8.68 -11.63 0.80
N GLY A 62 10.00 -11.58 0.93
CA GLY A 62 10.94 -11.38 -0.18
C GLY A 62 11.02 -9.94 -0.71
N HIS A 63 10.19 -9.02 -0.19
CA HIS A 63 10.06 -7.66 -0.71
C HIS A 63 10.50 -6.61 0.31
N THR A 64 10.91 -5.44 -0.20
CA THR A 64 11.20 -4.29 0.67
C THR A 64 9.91 -3.64 1.18
N THR A 65 9.96 -2.96 2.32
CA THR A 65 8.80 -2.24 2.88
C THR A 65 8.22 -1.23 1.89
N THR A 66 9.06 -0.50 1.17
CA THR A 66 8.60 0.44 0.13
C THR A 66 7.86 -0.25 -1.00
N THR A 67 8.33 -1.43 -1.43
CA THR A 67 7.64 -2.26 -2.43
C THR A 67 6.28 -2.73 -1.93
N LEU A 68 6.18 -3.19 -0.69
CA LEU A 68 4.91 -3.63 -0.10
C LEU A 68 3.89 -2.50 -0.03
N ILE A 69 4.30 -1.32 0.45
CA ILE A 69 3.44 -0.12 0.47
C ILE A 69 3.00 0.25 -0.95
N GLY A 70 3.94 0.31 -1.89
CA GLY A 70 3.66 0.64 -3.28
C GLY A 70 2.70 -0.34 -3.95
N ASN A 71 2.88 -1.64 -3.73
CA ASN A 71 1.99 -2.67 -4.26
C ASN A 71 0.56 -2.47 -3.76
N ARG A 72 0.37 -2.22 -2.46
CA ARG A 72 -0.96 -2.01 -1.88
C ARG A 72 -1.61 -0.71 -2.38
N VAL A 73 -0.86 0.38 -2.44
CA VAL A 73 -1.35 1.67 -2.99
C VAL A 73 -1.79 1.51 -4.44
N ALA A 74 -1.04 0.76 -5.25
CA ALA A 74 -1.42 0.53 -6.64
C ALA A 74 -2.59 -0.43 -6.80
N GLN A 75 -2.74 -1.42 -5.92
CA GLN A 75 -3.94 -2.24 -5.87
C GLN A 75 -5.17 -1.35 -5.60
N GLU A 76 -5.08 -0.44 -4.63
CA GLU A 76 -6.15 0.50 -4.33
C GLU A 76 -6.46 1.42 -5.51
N ALA A 77 -5.41 1.99 -6.14
CA ALA A 77 -5.57 2.82 -7.32
C ALA A 77 -6.33 2.10 -8.45
N LYS A 78 -6.02 0.82 -8.68
CA LYS A 78 -6.71 -0.01 -9.68
C LYS A 78 -8.19 -0.23 -9.32
N LEU A 79 -8.50 -0.43 -8.04
CA LEU A 79 -9.88 -0.57 -7.56
C LEU A 79 -10.65 0.72 -7.78
N LEU A 80 -10.12 1.86 -7.33
CA LEU A 80 -10.74 3.18 -7.51
C LEU A 80 -10.96 3.51 -8.99
N LEU A 81 -9.98 3.24 -9.86
CA LEU A 81 -10.11 3.49 -11.29
C LEU A 81 -11.24 2.69 -11.96
N LYS A 82 -11.53 1.48 -11.45
CA LYS A 82 -12.55 0.56 -11.99
C LYS A 82 -13.93 0.72 -11.36
N GLN A 83 -13.98 1.02 -10.07
CA GLN A 83 -15.20 0.97 -9.27
C GLN A 83 -15.82 2.35 -9.05
N THR A 84 -15.10 3.43 -9.36
CA THR A 84 -15.57 4.80 -9.17
C THR A 84 -15.50 5.61 -10.45
N THR A 85 -16.29 6.68 -10.51
CA THR A 85 -16.24 7.69 -11.57
C THR A 85 -15.24 8.81 -11.28
N HIS A 86 -14.47 8.70 -10.20
CA HIS A 86 -13.49 9.72 -9.81
C HIS A 86 -12.48 9.96 -10.94
N ASN A 87 -12.12 11.21 -11.16
CA ASN A 87 -11.06 11.56 -12.09
C ASN A 87 -9.67 11.23 -11.50
N VAL A 88 -8.65 11.29 -12.33
CA VAL A 88 -7.27 10.93 -11.94
C VAL A 88 -6.73 11.82 -10.81
N SER A 89 -7.16 13.09 -10.74
CA SER A 89 -6.78 14.01 -9.66
C SER A 89 -7.40 13.60 -8.33
N GLU A 90 -8.69 13.32 -8.31
CA GLU A 90 -9.41 12.87 -7.11
C GLU A 90 -8.83 11.56 -6.56
N ILE A 91 -8.43 10.64 -7.43
CA ILE A 91 -7.78 9.39 -7.04
C ILE A 91 -6.38 9.67 -6.46
N ALA A 92 -5.60 10.56 -7.07
CA ALA A 92 -4.29 10.95 -6.57
C ALA A 92 -4.39 11.57 -5.16
N ASP A 93 -5.33 12.50 -4.98
CA ASP A 93 -5.62 13.17 -3.70
C ASP A 93 -6.09 12.16 -2.66
N HIS A 94 -7.03 11.29 -3.03
CA HIS A 94 -7.52 10.23 -2.15
C HIS A 94 -6.38 9.34 -1.66
N LEU A 95 -5.44 8.97 -2.54
CA LEU A 95 -4.26 8.15 -2.22
C LEU A 95 -3.11 8.94 -1.58
N GLY A 96 -3.31 10.22 -1.26
CA GLY A 96 -2.37 11.07 -0.55
C GLY A 96 -1.14 11.46 -1.37
N PHE A 97 -1.24 11.50 -2.70
CA PHE A 97 -0.21 12.07 -3.56
C PHE A 97 -0.30 13.60 -3.53
N THR A 98 0.87 14.26 -3.55
CA THR A 98 0.96 15.72 -3.53
C THR A 98 0.50 16.32 -4.85
N ASP A 99 0.67 15.59 -5.95
CA ASP A 99 0.26 16.01 -7.27
C ASP A 99 -0.03 14.79 -8.16
N VAL A 100 -0.80 15.07 -9.20
CA VAL A 100 -1.27 14.09 -10.19
C VAL A 100 -0.11 13.51 -11.01
N ALA A 101 0.93 14.29 -11.29
CA ALA A 101 2.06 13.83 -12.10
C ALA A 101 2.82 12.70 -11.38
N HIS A 102 3.12 12.88 -10.09
CA HIS A 102 3.72 11.85 -9.25
C HIS A 102 2.86 10.60 -9.16
N PHE A 103 1.53 10.74 -9.04
CA PHE A 103 0.63 9.60 -9.09
C PHE A 103 0.70 8.85 -10.43
N CYS A 104 0.64 9.56 -11.55
CA CYS A 104 0.72 8.97 -12.89
C CYS A 104 2.04 8.23 -13.11
N THR A 105 3.17 8.82 -12.73
CA THR A 105 4.48 8.17 -12.83
C THR A 105 4.57 6.94 -11.92
N PHE A 106 4.10 7.06 -10.69
CA PHE A 106 4.04 5.93 -9.75
C PHE A 106 3.18 4.79 -10.31
N PHE A 107 1.97 5.09 -10.77
CA PHE A 107 1.03 4.10 -11.27
C PHE A 107 1.59 3.41 -12.51
N LYS A 108 2.13 4.17 -13.47
CA LYS A 108 2.77 3.61 -14.67
C LYS A 108 3.97 2.72 -14.33
N ARG A 109 4.82 3.11 -13.38
CA ARG A 109 5.94 2.26 -12.92
C ARG A 109 5.44 0.95 -12.31
N GLN A 110 4.30 0.97 -11.64
CA GLN A 110 3.76 -0.17 -10.92
C GLN A 110 2.89 -1.09 -11.77
N THR A 111 2.27 -0.57 -12.83
CA THR A 111 1.28 -1.31 -13.65
C THR A 111 1.68 -1.45 -15.12
N GLY A 112 2.64 -0.67 -15.60
CA GLY A 112 3.02 -0.55 -17.01
C GLY A 112 2.13 0.39 -17.84
N LEU A 113 0.99 0.83 -17.30
CA LEU A 113 -0.02 1.64 -18.01
C LEU A 113 -0.27 2.97 -17.29
N THR A 114 -0.70 4.00 -18.03
CA THR A 114 -1.16 5.23 -17.37
C THR A 114 -2.52 4.98 -16.68
N PRO A 115 -2.91 5.79 -15.67
CA PRO A 115 -4.23 5.67 -15.06
C PRO A 115 -5.38 5.78 -16.08
N SER A 116 -5.24 6.67 -17.07
CA SER A 116 -6.21 6.84 -18.15
C SER A 116 -6.28 5.60 -19.05
N ASP A 117 -5.13 5.09 -19.52
CA ASP A 117 -5.09 3.88 -20.37
C ASP A 117 -5.64 2.65 -19.64
N PHE A 118 -5.46 2.58 -18.32
CA PHE A 118 -5.98 1.49 -17.52
C PHE A 118 -7.50 1.51 -17.38
N ARG A 119 -8.13 2.69 -17.40
CA ARG A 119 -9.58 2.83 -17.34
C ARG A 119 -10.24 2.48 -18.69
N GLY A 120 -9.59 2.83 -19.79
CA GLY A 120 -10.10 2.66 -21.15
C GLY A 120 -10.48 3.99 -21.79
#